data_AF-A0A8E2UDT3-F1
#
_entry.id   AF-A0A8E2UDT3-F1
#
_cell.length_a   1.000
_cell.length_b   1.000
_cell.length_c   1.000
_cell.angle_alpha   90.00
_cell.angle_beta   90.00
_cell.angle_gamma   90.00
#
_symmetry.space_group_name_H-M   'P 1'
#
loop_
_entity.id
_entity.type
_entity.pdbx_description
1 polymer ?
#
loop_
_entity_poly.entity_id
_entity_poly.type
_entity_poly.pdbx_seq_one_letter_code
_entity_poly.pdbx_strand_id
1 'polypeptide(L)' 'MRTEVNYIKRNAFEFIEQVMKGKVTKQKAAIILNCTIRTINRKIIRYKQNGIKGFIHKNCNKKSNKQHLML' A
#
# COMPACT_ATOMS: atom_id res chain seq x y z
N MET A 1 -22.94 -0.36 -1.72
CA MET A 1 -22.33 -1.68 -1.91
C MET A 1 -20.84 -1.50 -2.16
N ARG A 2 -19.99 -1.79 -1.17
CA ARG A 2 -18.53 -1.50 -1.22
C ARG A 2 -17.77 -2.82 -1.10
N THR A 3 -18.18 -3.80 -1.91
CA THR A 3 -17.88 -5.21 -1.63
C THR A 3 -17.01 -5.87 -2.69
N GLU A 4 -16.43 -5.12 -3.64
CA GLU A 4 -15.63 -5.72 -4.73
C GLU A 4 -14.20 -5.17 -4.86
N VAL A 5 -13.82 -4.14 -4.10
CA VAL A 5 -12.47 -3.53 -4.20
C VAL A 5 -11.44 -4.16 -3.24
N ASN A 6 -11.81 -5.22 -2.52
CA ASN A 6 -11.05 -5.70 -1.36
C ASN A 6 -10.28 -7.01 -1.57
N TYR A 7 -10.12 -7.47 -2.82
CA TYR A 7 -9.16 -8.54 -3.14
C TYR A 7 -7.87 -8.01 -3.79
N ILE A 8 -7.96 -6.90 -4.54
CA ILE A 8 -6.78 -6.28 -5.21
C ILE A 8 -5.97 -5.41 -4.24
N LYS A 9 -6.58 -4.97 -3.12
CA LYS A 9 -5.85 -4.47 -1.94
C LYS A 9 -5.17 -5.59 -1.13
N ARG A 10 -4.67 -6.65 -1.79
CA ARG A 10 -3.60 -7.45 -1.21
C ARG A 10 -2.51 -6.49 -0.74
N ASN A 11 -2.04 -6.73 0.49
CA ASN A 11 -1.22 -5.79 1.21
C ASN A 11 -0.03 -5.41 0.32
N ALA A 12 0.04 -4.15 -0.12
CA ALA A 12 1.05 -3.73 -1.10
C ALA A 12 2.48 -4.01 -0.60
N PHE A 13 2.66 -4.25 0.70
CA PHE A 13 3.91 -4.75 1.25
C PHE A 13 4.25 -6.18 0.80
N GLU A 14 3.29 -7.12 0.74
CA GLU A 14 3.54 -8.54 0.42
C GLU A 14 4.10 -8.70 -0.99
N PHE A 15 3.51 -7.99 -1.95
CA PHE A 15 4.02 -7.98 -3.32
C PHE A 15 5.39 -7.33 -3.42
N ILE A 16 5.62 -6.25 -2.67
CA ILE A 16 6.92 -5.59 -2.65
C ILE A 16 7.97 -6.48 -1.98
N GLU A 17 7.60 -7.25 -0.97
CA GLU A 17 8.45 -8.25 -0.33
C GLU A 17 8.80 -9.39 -1.30
N GLN A 18 7.81 -9.90 -2.05
CA GLN A 18 8.04 -10.91 -3.09
C GLN A 18 8.96 -10.40 -4.21
N VAL A 19 8.84 -9.12 -4.58
CA VAL A 19 9.76 -8.47 -5.53
C VAL A 19 11.18 -8.39 -4.96
N MET A 20 11.34 -8.05 -3.67
CA MET A 20 12.65 -8.04 -3.01
C MET A 20 13.26 -9.44 -2.88
N LYS A 21 12.44 -10.47 -2.65
CA LYS A 21 12.86 -11.88 -2.61
C LYS A 21 13.16 -12.47 -4.00
N GLY A 22 13.03 -11.68 -5.08
CA GLY A 22 13.25 -12.14 -6.46
C GLY A 22 12.16 -13.07 -7.01
N LYS A 23 11.07 -13.29 -6.28
CA LYS A 23 9.97 -14.19 -6.69
C LYS A 23 9.08 -13.58 -7.76
N VAL A 24 9.00 -12.25 -7.82
CA VAL A 24 8.14 -11.51 -8.75
C VAL A 24 8.93 -10.34 -9.37
N THR A 25 8.78 -10.13 -10.67
CA THR A 25 9.43 -8.99 -11.35
C THR A 25 8.70 -7.68 -11.05
N LYS A 26 9.41 -6.55 -11.15
CA LYS A 26 8.80 -5.21 -10.96
C LYS A 26 7.65 -4.93 -11.94
N GLN A 27 7.77 -5.42 -13.17
CA GLN A 27 6.73 -5.29 -14.20
C GLN A 27 5.48 -6.07 -13.83
N LYS A 28 5.64 -7.33 -13.40
CA LYS A 28 4.52 -8.17 -12.96
C LYS A 28 3.82 -7.57 -11.73
N ALA A 29 4.58 -7.06 -10.77
CA ALA A 29 4.03 -6.36 -9.61
C ALA A 29 3.30 -5.06 -9.99
N ALA A 30 3.79 -4.32 -10.97
CA ALA A 30 3.15 -3.10 -11.47
C ALA A 30 1.76 -3.41 -12.08
N ILE A 31 1.67 -4.46 -12.89
CA ILE A 31 0.42 -4.94 -13.49
C ILE A 31 -0.56 -5.40 -12.39
N ILE A 32 -0.12 -6.27 -11.47
CA ILE A 32 -0.97 -6.82 -10.42
C ILE A 32 -1.49 -5.72 -9.47
N LEU A 33 -0.64 -4.78 -9.09
CA LEU A 33 -1.02 -3.67 -8.20
C LEU A 33 -1.66 -2.49 -8.95
N ASN A 34 -1.91 -2.64 -10.26
CA ASN A 34 -2.45 -1.61 -11.15
C ASN A 34 -1.78 -0.24 -10.94
N CYS A 35 -0.45 -0.21 -10.99
CA CYS A 35 0.32 1.00 -10.81
C CYS A 35 1.55 1.02 -11.70
N THR A 36 2.20 2.19 -11.82
CA THR A 36 3.40 2.32 -12.65
C THR A 36 4.62 1.63 -12.01
N ILE A 37 5.59 1.22 -12.84
CA ILE A 37 6.89 0.71 -12.35
C ILE A 37 7.59 1.73 -11.44
N ARG A 38 7.45 3.04 -11.73
CA ARG A 38 7.91 4.12 -10.84
C ARG A 38 7.30 4.00 -9.45
N THR A 39 6.01 3.68 -9.34
CA THR A 39 5.33 3.48 -8.05
C THR A 39 5.84 2.25 -7.32
N ILE A 40 6.13 1.16 -8.02
CA ILE A 40 6.81 -0.01 -7.45
C ILE A 40 8.18 0.38 -6.89
N ASN A 41 9.01 1.09 -7.66
CA ASN A 41 10.32 1.56 -7.19
C ASN A 41 10.21 2.45 -5.94
N ARG A 42 9.25 3.38 -5.88
CA ARG A 42 9.02 4.19 -4.67
C ARG A 42 8.60 3.34 -3.46
N LYS A 43 7.75 2.34 -3.68
CA LYS A 43 7.34 1.40 -2.62
C LYS A 43 8.52 0.56 -2.12
N ILE A 44 9.42 0.13 -3.00
CA ILE A 44 10.67 -0.56 -2.65
C ILE A 44 11.55 0.33 -1.76
N ILE A 45 11.79 1.58 -2.17
CA ILE A 45 12.60 2.54 -1.39
C ILE A 45 11.99 2.72 0.00
N ARG A 46 10.68 2.94 0.06
CA ARG A 46 9.92 3.08 1.32
C ARG A 46 10.02 1.84 2.20
N TYR A 47 9.95 0.64 1.62
CA TYR A 47 10.10 -0.63 2.33
C TYR A 47 11.51 -0.77 2.92
N LYS A 48 12.56 -0.45 2.15
CA LYS A 48 13.94 -0.47 2.65
C LYS A 48 14.16 0.50 3.83
N GLN A 49 13.50 1.66 3.80
CA GLN A 49 13.64 2.68 4.84
C GLN A 49 12.80 2.41 6.09
N ASN A 50 11.58 1.90 5.93
CA ASN A 50 10.57 1.87 7.02
C ASN A 50 9.97 0.48 7.27
N GLY A 51 10.36 -0.54 6.50
CA GLY A 51 9.74 -1.85 6.49
C GLY A 51 8.22 -1.78 6.25
N ILE A 52 7.48 -2.65 6.93
CA ILE A 52 6.01 -2.73 6.87
C ILE A 52 5.37 -1.42 7.35
N LYS A 53 5.96 -0.72 8.33
CA LYS A 53 5.43 0.53 8.89
C LYS A 53 5.30 1.63 7.82
N GLY A 54 6.12 1.60 6.77
CA GLY A 54 6.03 2.55 5.65
C GLY A 54 4.72 2.49 4.88
N PHE A 55 4.01 1.35 4.94
CA PHE A 55 2.75 1.11 4.23
C PHE A 55 1.51 1.39 5.09
N ILE A 56 1.69 1.59 6.39
CA ILE A 56 0.61 2.03 7.29
C ILE A 56 0.26 3.47 6.94
N HIS A 57 -1.04 3.74 6.71
CA HIS A 57 -1.50 5.09 6.46
C HIS A 57 -1.34 5.94 7.72
N LYS A 58 -0.60 7.06 7.64
CA LYS A 58 -0.25 7.89 8.80
C LYS A 58 -1.46 8.50 9.53
N ASN A 59 -2.63 8.56 8.88
CA ASN A 59 -3.87 9.03 9.51
C ASN A 59 -4.78 7.90 10.01
N CYS A 60 -4.35 6.62 9.98
CA CYS A 60 -5.24 5.49 10.32
C CYS A 60 -5.81 5.56 11.75
N ASN A 61 -5.10 6.22 12.67
CA ASN A 61 -5.52 6.39 14.07
C ASN A 61 -5.58 7.87 14.51
N LYS A 62 -5.62 8.82 13.56
CA LYS A 62 -5.85 10.22 13.93
C LYS A 62 -7.34 10.47 14.11
N LYS A 63 -7.73 10.99 15.28
CA LYS A 63 -9.12 11.46 15.51
C LYS A 63 -9.45 12.53 14.47
N SER A 64 -10.63 12.45 13.89
CA SER A 64 -11.13 13.48 12.98
C SER A 64 -11.33 14.78 13.75
N ASN A 65 -10.94 15.92 13.16
CA ASN A 65 -11.21 17.25 13.72
C ASN A 65 -12.69 17.66 13.61
N LYS A 66 -13.59 16.78 13.16
CA LYS A 66 -15.02 17.06 13.17
C LYS A 66 -15.50 17.16 14.62
N GLN A 67 -15.69 18.39 15.10
CA GLN A 67 -16.62 18.64 16.19
C GLN A 67 -17.99 18.20 15.68
N HIS A 68 -18.54 17.13 16.24
CA HIS A 68 -19.96 16.83 16.06
C HIS A 68 -20.70 17.89 16.85
N LEU A 69 -21.16 18.95 16.18
CA LEU A 69 -22.08 19.91 16.77
C LEU A 69 -23.36 19.12 17.06
N MET A 70 -23.54 18.67 18.30
CA MET A 70 -24.81 18.17 18.79
C MET A 70 -25.76 19.38 18.78
N LEU A 71 -26.66 19.41 17.80
CA LEU A 71 -27.89 20.19 17.86
C LEU A 71 -28.97 19.32 18.49
#